data_AF-A0A4R1XJP5-F1
#
_entry.id   AF-A0A4R1XJP5-F1
#
_cell.length_a   1.000
_cell.length_b   1.000
_cell.length_c   1.000
_cell.angle_alpha   90.00
_cell.angle_beta   90.00
_cell.angle_gamma   90.00
#
_symmetry.space_group_name_H-M   'P 1'
#
loop_
_entity.id
_entity.type
_entity.pdbx_description
1 polymer ?
#
loop_
_entity_poly.entity_id
_entity_poly.type
_entity_poly.pdbx_seq_one_letter_code
_entity_poly.pdbx_strand_id
1 'polypeptide(L)' 'MKNMKIEINAEQPLDEVVMELERLGYGLWDNADSPSFVVTHRNGLYQMAWNDLPRLKDWPLTTLTELRQMEKRYEF' A
#
# COMPACT_ATOMS: atom_id res chain seq x y z
N MET A 1 3.98 3.26 11.66
CA MET A 1 3.13 2.59 10.62
C MET A 1 3.55 1.11 10.37
N LYS A 2 2.84 0.29 9.56
CA LYS A 2 3.16 -1.16 9.34
C LYS A 2 3.52 -1.49 7.88
N ASN A 3 4.25 -2.60 7.68
CA ASN A 3 4.51 -3.15 6.35
C ASN A 3 3.30 -3.94 5.84
N MET A 4 2.88 -3.71 4.60
CA MET A 4 1.79 -4.42 3.90
C MET A 4 2.07 -4.47 2.41
N LYS A 5 1.48 -5.43 1.71
CA LYS A 5 1.36 -5.41 0.25
C LYS A 5 -0.10 -5.49 -0.17
N ILE A 6 -0.44 -4.78 -1.23
CA ILE A 6 -1.78 -4.70 -1.82
C ILE A 6 -1.62 -5.01 -3.31
N GLU A 7 -2.38 -5.97 -3.81
CA GLU A 7 -2.41 -6.31 -5.24
C GLU A 7 -3.33 -5.35 -5.99
N ILE A 8 -2.87 -4.84 -7.13
CA ILE A 8 -3.63 -3.94 -8.00
C ILE A 8 -4.34 -4.73 -9.07
N ASN A 9 -5.66 -4.66 -9.07
CA ASN A 9 -6.55 -5.37 -9.99
C ASN A 9 -7.91 -4.66 -10.07
N ALA A 10 -8.89 -5.26 -10.75
CA ALA A 10 -10.21 -4.66 -10.95
C ALA A 10 -11.01 -4.44 -9.64
N GLU A 11 -10.77 -5.22 -8.59
CA GLU A 11 -11.43 -5.09 -7.28
C GLU A 11 -10.70 -4.09 -6.37
N GLN A 12 -9.44 -3.78 -6.68
CA GLN A 12 -8.54 -2.94 -5.89
C GLN A 12 -7.82 -1.96 -6.82
N PRO A 13 -8.54 -1.00 -7.41
CA PRO A 13 -7.96 -0.08 -8.37
C PRO A 13 -6.93 0.84 -7.69
N LEU A 14 -5.88 1.18 -8.43
CA LEU A 14 -4.70 1.87 -7.89
C LEU A 14 -5.04 3.20 -7.22
N ASP A 15 -5.92 3.98 -7.83
CA ASP A 15 -6.36 5.28 -7.35
C ASP A 15 -7.06 5.18 -5.97
N GLU A 16 -7.95 4.21 -5.79
CA GLU A 16 -8.61 3.98 -4.51
C GLU A 16 -7.62 3.50 -3.44
N VAL A 17 -6.68 2.62 -3.79
CA VAL A 17 -5.62 2.18 -2.87
C VAL A 17 -4.75 3.36 -2.44
N VAL A 18 -4.30 4.19 -3.38
CA VAL A 18 -3.50 5.39 -3.10
C VAL A 18 -4.26 6.37 -2.21
N MET A 19 -5.52 6.65 -2.52
CA MET A 19 -6.36 7.55 -1.73
C MET A 19 -6.48 7.09 -0.27
N GLU A 20 -6.71 5.80 -0.04
CA GLU A 20 -6.80 5.27 1.33
C GLU A 20 -5.46 5.30 2.06
N LEU A 21 -4.35 5.01 1.38
CA LEU A 21 -3.02 5.11 1.96
C LEU A 21 -2.68 6.54 2.39
N GLU A 22 -2.98 7.53 1.55
CA GLU A 22 -2.79 8.94 1.87
C GLU A 22 -3.72 9.42 2.99
N ARG A 23 -4.99 8.95 3.01
CA ARG A 23 -5.91 9.19 4.13
C ARG A 23 -5.33 8.68 5.46
N LEU A 24 -4.68 7.51 5.43
CA LEU A 24 -4.02 6.88 6.58
C LEU A 24 -2.69 7.56 6.96
N GLY A 25 -2.19 8.48 6.14
CA GLY A 25 -0.99 9.26 6.39
C GLY A 25 0.28 8.69 5.75
N TYR A 26 0.18 7.66 4.90
CA TYR A 26 1.33 7.18 4.14
C TYR A 26 1.70 8.17 3.03
N GLY A 27 2.99 8.45 2.87
CA GLY A 27 3.54 9.26 1.79
C GLY A 27 4.06 8.41 0.63
N LEU A 28 4.02 8.94 -0.59
CA LEU A 28 4.61 8.28 -1.75
C LEU A 28 6.15 8.31 -1.67
N TRP A 29 6.80 7.17 -1.84
CA TRP A 29 8.24 7.05 -2.01
C TRP A 29 8.63 6.91 -3.47
N ASP A 30 7.98 5.98 -4.18
CA ASP A 30 8.34 5.65 -5.56
C ASP A 30 7.10 5.23 -6.35
N ASN A 31 7.07 5.65 -7.61
CA ASN A 31 5.96 5.42 -8.54
C ASN A 31 6.45 4.54 -9.70
N ALA A 32 5.58 3.67 -10.19
CA ALA A 32 5.88 2.73 -11.25
C ALA A 32 4.78 2.80 -12.30
N ASP A 33 5.15 2.82 -13.58
CA ASP A 33 4.17 2.79 -14.66
C ASP A 33 3.47 1.42 -14.69
N SER A 34 2.15 1.40 -14.47
CA SER A 34 1.32 0.18 -14.45
C SER A 34 1.75 -0.87 -13.40
N PRO A 35 1.63 -0.57 -12.09
CA PRO A 35 2.05 -1.50 -11.04
C PRO A 35 1.05 -2.64 -10.85
N SER A 36 1.57 -3.80 -10.44
CA SER A 36 0.77 -4.94 -9.98
C SER A 36 0.61 -4.97 -8.47
N PHE A 37 1.46 -4.23 -7.74
CA PHE A 37 1.39 -4.13 -6.28
C PHE A 37 1.68 -2.71 -5.79
N VAL A 38 1.07 -2.37 -4.65
CA VAL A 38 1.48 -1.27 -3.79
C VAL A 38 1.98 -1.86 -2.48
N VAL A 39 3.12 -1.41 -1.99
CA VAL A 39 3.66 -1.85 -0.70
C VAL A 39 3.93 -0.68 0.22
N THR A 40 3.63 -0.87 1.50
CA THR A 40 3.80 0.14 2.54
C THR A 40 4.96 -0.20 3.46
N HIS A 41 5.65 0.81 3.97
CA HIS A 41 6.82 0.68 4.80
C HIS A 41 6.51 1.21 6.21
N ARG A 42 7.16 0.63 7.23
CA ARG A 42 7.01 1.05 8.63
C ARG A 42 7.30 2.53 8.88
N ASN A 43 8.15 3.15 8.06
CA ASN A 43 8.48 4.58 8.10
C ASN A 43 7.36 5.49 7.55
N GLY A 44 6.22 4.93 7.18
CA GLY A 44 5.08 5.67 6.67
C GLY A 44 5.18 6.09 5.21
N LEU A 45 5.99 5.39 4.44
CA LEU A 45 6.02 5.55 2.99
C LEU A 45 5.37 4.35 2.27
N TYR A 46 4.94 4.54 1.03
CA TYR A 46 4.53 3.46 0.14
C TYR A 46 5.20 3.58 -1.23
N GLN A 47 5.36 2.45 -1.92
CA GLN A 47 5.90 2.40 -3.29
C GLN A 47 5.08 1.47 -4.17
N MET A 48 5.10 1.73 -5.46
CA MET A 48 4.45 0.90 -6.48
C MET A 48 5.45 -0.11 -7.06
N ALA A 49 5.00 -1.32 -7.39
CA ALA A 49 5.87 -2.40 -7.85
C ALA A 49 5.21 -3.23 -8.97
N TRP A 50 6.02 -3.69 -9.93
CA TRP A 50 5.57 -4.48 -11.09
C TRP A 50 5.38 -5.97 -10.82
N ASN A 51 5.89 -6.49 -9.71
CA ASN A 51 5.82 -7.92 -9.34
C ASN A 51 5.88 -8.09 -7.82
N ASP A 52 5.40 -9.22 -7.29
CA ASP A 52 5.66 -9.60 -5.90
C ASP A 52 7.15 -9.91 -5.73
N LEU A 53 7.92 -8.88 -5.34
CA LEU A 53 9.37 -9.02 -5.19
C LEU A 53 9.65 -10.10 -4.14
N PRO A 54 10.66 -10.97 -4.32
CA PRO A 54 10.96 -12.02 -3.34
C PRO A 54 11.13 -11.52 -1.89
N ARG A 55 11.62 -10.30 -1.71
CA ARG A 55 11.77 -9.63 -0.40
C ARG A 55 10.46 -9.23 0.29
N LEU A 56 9.35 -9.22 -0.46
CA LEU A 56 7.99 -8.87 -0.02
C LEU A 56 7.13 -10.12 0.21
N LYS A 57 7.69 -11.33 0.00
CA LYS A 57 6.95 -12.59 0.11
C LYS A 57 6.28 -12.75 1.47
N ASP A 58 6.98 -12.38 2.54
CA ASP A 58 6.51 -12.51 3.93
C ASP A 58 5.70 -11.29 4.41
N TRP A 59 5.51 -10.28 3.57
CA TRP A 59 4.70 -9.12 3.94
C TRP A 59 3.23 -9.50 3.88
N PRO A 60 2.43 -9.09 4.89
CA PRO A 60 1.03 -9.44 4.92
C PRO A 60 0.32 -8.80 3.72
N LEU A 61 -0.44 -9.63 2.99
CA LEU A 61 -1.38 -9.14 1.98
C LEU A 61 -2.47 -8.35 2.71
N THR A 62 -2.88 -7.23 2.14
CA THR A 62 -3.93 -6.37 2.66
C THR A 62 -4.84 -5.97 1.51
N THR A 63 -6.11 -5.77 1.82
CA THR A 63 -7.15 -5.41 0.88
C THR A 63 -7.56 -3.95 1.00
N LEU A 64 -8.15 -3.39 -0.06
CA LEU A 64 -8.75 -2.06 -0.02
C LEU A 64 -9.84 -1.94 1.06
N THR A 65 -10.63 -2.99 1.27
CA THR A 65 -11.63 -3.06 2.35
C THR A 65 -10.99 -2.96 3.73
N GLU A 66 -9.88 -3.66 3.96
CA GLU A 66 -9.14 -3.58 5.22
C GLU A 66 -8.51 -2.19 5.40
N LEU A 67 -7.98 -1.57 4.33
CA LEU A 67 -7.45 -0.19 4.40
C LEU A 67 -8.52 0.81 4.84
N ARG A 68 -9.74 0.69 4.31
CA ARG A 68 -10.88 1.55 4.68
C ARG A 68 -11.27 1.45 6.15
N GLN A 69 -11.12 0.26 6.72
CA GLN A 69 -11.43 -0.01 8.13
C GLN A 69 -10.31 0.44 9.09
N MET A 70 -9.13 0.78 8.56
CA MET A 70 -8.04 1.29 9.39
C MET A 70 -8.28 2.72 9.85
N GLU A 71 -7.96 2.95 11.12
CA GLU A 71 -7.88 4.27 11.71
C GLU A 71 -6.55 4.95 11.35
N LYS A 72 -6.62 6.27 11.15
CA LYS A 72 -5.43 7.09 10.91
C LYS A 72 -4.54 7.06 12.15
N ARG A 73 -3.31 6.58 12.00
CA ARG A 73 -2.34 6.57 13.11
C ARG A 73 -1.50 7.84 13.09
N TYR A 74 -1.78 8.75 14.03
CA TYR A 74 -0.85 9.83 14.35
C TYR A 74 0.29 9.24 15.19
N GLU A 75 1.50 9.18 14.63
CA GLU A 75 2.73 9.02 15.43
C GLU A 75 3.28 10.44 15.62
N PHE A 76 3.18 10.95 16.87
CA PHE A 76 3.77 12.23 17.31
C PHE A 76 5.26 12.07 17.59
#